data_AF-A0A662PQN1-F1
#
_entry.id   AF-A0A662PQN1-F1
#
_cell.length_a   1.000
_cell.length_b   1.000
_cell.length_c   1.000
_cell.angle_alpha   90.00
_cell.angle_beta   90.00
_cell.angle_gamma   90.00
#
_symmetry.space_group_name_H-M   'P 1'
#
loop_
_entity.id
_entity.type
_entity.pdbx_description
1 polymer ?
#
loop_
_entity_poly.entity_id
_entity_poly.type
_entity_poly.pdbx_seq_one_letter_code
_entity_poly.pdbx_strand_id
1 'polypeptide(L)'
;MRSGEANPEKNHLYMEFRKIFLSSILDDEFRIVVVETPKVEVDIPRDKLLSFIKLAEELGWEKSKLKRYVNAALRLRKLEREAGKSYISLLRDYNRLSSEEVKLRYTIEQLMEKRKRIEDDLNLYLEQYKLTLELVRKIAKLADALRERGLSLDDLEKAMNVIESFKNMNYNPQEILAALQEQRDLKSQINNLKNELENVKREIEQLHREKQKILGEIEEVHGISGELEELKKFKSRLEEEVQETERRVNETKAKLEEVNAELEQRLGQKTTLEELEELIGKLRSDVERLKFEKERLNEELSELLGVRGEIEEIRKRIEEERKKLEELEKDVSSRETYLEILEGELSAAYTMLKLFTDPQGVEAEDLETLVDQLQKILKIKRGELSALKPLEPHLVNRVRESIISLILPYVRNEFVPKKVFDQLEKEVKRLSEKKAALEEELSSLRRALEARKEEAPKPTVKESYIEAFTADGKPVELKNLDKGRRVRIICPSCKNSAITNIPPKDELEELASNNCKLVFTCGKCGKSFDIPIEILLKKWRAE
;
A
#
# COMPACT_ATOMS: atom_id res chain seq x y z
N MET A 1 64.93 29.87 2.47
CA MET A 1 64.76 29.90 3.94
C MET A 1 63.28 29.72 4.24
N ARG A 2 62.98 28.84 5.21
CA ARG A 2 61.72 28.71 5.98
C ARG A 2 60.54 28.10 5.21
N SER A 3 60.27 26.80 5.42
CA SER A 3 59.43 26.19 6.49
C SER A 3 57.94 26.53 6.25
N GLY A 4 57.04 25.61 5.96
CA GLY A 4 56.86 24.29 6.54
C GLY A 4 55.79 24.39 7.60
N GLU A 5 54.54 24.04 7.27
CA GLU A 5 53.49 23.69 8.24
C GLU A 5 52.46 22.80 7.53
N ALA A 6 52.17 21.67 8.15
CA ALA A 6 51.25 20.63 7.66
C ALA A 6 49.86 20.79 8.27
N ASN A 7 48.91 20.03 7.69
CA ASN A 7 47.64 19.50 8.25
C ASN A 7 46.34 20.22 7.83
N PRO A 8 45.16 19.54 7.81
CA PRO A 8 44.79 18.22 7.29
C PRO A 8 43.74 18.32 6.15
N GLU A 9 43.55 17.23 5.43
CA GLU A 9 42.55 17.03 4.37
C GLU A 9 41.12 17.44 4.77
N LYS A 10 40.57 18.43 4.05
CA LYS A 10 39.12 18.62 3.89
C LYS A 10 38.78 18.34 2.43
N ASN A 11 38.10 17.22 2.19
CA ASN A 11 37.49 16.94 0.90
C ASN A 11 36.27 17.87 0.71
N HIS A 12 36.50 18.99 0.03
CA HIS A 12 35.46 19.81 -0.58
C HIS A 12 35.45 19.53 -2.08
N LEU A 13 34.47 18.78 -2.57
CA LEU A 13 34.17 18.70 -3.99
C LEU A 13 33.36 19.94 -4.38
N TYR A 14 34.08 20.96 -4.87
CA TYR A 14 33.53 21.92 -5.81
C TYR A 14 33.65 21.34 -7.22
N MET A 15 32.59 21.40 -8.01
CA MET A 15 32.71 21.39 -9.48
C MET A 15 31.79 22.43 -10.13
N GLU A 16 32.47 23.50 -10.53
CA GLU A 16 32.42 24.24 -11.80
C GLU A 16 31.12 24.76 -12.42
N PHE A 17 31.16 26.08 -12.59
CA PHE A 17 30.35 26.92 -13.45
C PHE A 17 30.47 26.55 -14.94
N ARG A 18 29.33 26.39 -15.62
CA ARG A 18 29.24 26.64 -17.07
C ARG A 18 28.22 27.72 -17.39
N LYS A 19 28.77 28.76 -18.03
CA LYS A 19 28.20 29.96 -18.65
C LYS A 19 26.77 29.81 -19.20
N ILE A 20 25.93 30.74 -18.78
CA ILE A 20 24.63 31.07 -19.36
C ILE A 20 24.87 31.85 -20.66
N PHE A 21 24.37 31.34 -21.79
CA PHE A 21 24.15 32.14 -23.00
C PHE A 21 22.79 32.82 -22.85
N LEU A 22 22.78 34.15 -22.76
CA LEU A 22 21.57 34.96 -22.86
C LEU A 22 21.25 35.18 -24.35
N SER A 23 20.27 34.46 -24.87
CA SER A 23 19.48 34.97 -26.01
C SER A 23 18.24 35.63 -25.42
N SER A 24 18.20 36.95 -25.48
CA SER A 24 17.02 37.75 -25.19
C SER A 24 15.95 37.46 -26.23
N ILE A 25 14.83 36.89 -25.80
CA ILE A 25 13.54 37.14 -26.43
C ILE A 25 12.73 37.88 -25.37
N LEU A 26 12.46 39.15 -25.66
CA LEU A 26 11.55 40.00 -24.92
C LEU A 26 10.15 39.39 -25.05
N ASP A 27 9.56 39.04 -23.92
CA ASP A 27 8.14 39.25 -23.69
C ASP A 27 7.98 39.74 -22.25
N ASP A 28 7.50 40.98 -22.16
CA ASP A 28 7.18 41.68 -20.94
C ASP A 28 6.06 40.91 -20.22
N GLU A 29 6.34 40.31 -19.05
CA GLU A 29 5.38 40.29 -17.92
C GLU A 29 5.84 39.55 -16.64
N PHE A 30 6.94 38.78 -16.61
CA PHE A 30 7.29 38.02 -15.39
C PHE A 30 8.74 38.18 -14.93
N ARG A 31 8.94 39.01 -13.89
CA ARG A 31 10.11 38.89 -13.00
C ARG A 31 9.86 37.76 -12.01
N ILE A 32 10.29 36.54 -12.35
CA ILE A 32 10.37 35.45 -11.39
C ILE A 32 11.55 35.74 -10.46
N VAL A 33 11.27 36.25 -9.27
CA VAL A 33 12.19 36.16 -8.13
C VAL A 33 12.05 34.74 -7.60
N VAL A 34 13.05 33.90 -7.86
CA VAL A 34 13.14 32.58 -7.23
C VAL A 34 13.43 32.80 -5.75
N VAL A 35 12.39 32.71 -4.92
CA VAL A 35 12.55 32.59 -3.47
C VAL A 35 12.69 31.10 -3.17
N GLU A 36 13.93 30.64 -2.99
CA GLU A 36 14.21 29.31 -2.45
C GLU A 36 13.69 29.24 -1.01
N THR A 37 12.72 28.35 -0.77
CA THR A 37 12.34 27.96 0.59
C THR A 37 13.27 26.85 1.11
N PRO A 38 13.68 26.92 2.40
CA PRO A 38 14.84 26.21 2.90
C PRO A 38 14.53 24.73 3.14
N LYS A 39 15.35 23.85 2.57
CA LYS A 39 15.41 22.44 2.96
C LYS A 39 16.04 22.34 4.35
N VAL A 40 15.27 21.91 5.34
CA VAL A 40 15.81 21.57 6.66
C VAL A 40 16.47 20.19 6.57
N GLU A 41 17.75 20.19 6.19
CA GLU A 41 18.67 19.09 6.50
C GLU A 41 19.00 19.15 7.99
N VAL A 42 18.50 18.20 8.77
CA VAL A 42 19.02 17.99 10.12
C VAL A 42 20.19 17.03 10.01
N ASP A 43 21.36 17.59 9.71
CA ASP A 43 22.62 16.89 9.84
C ASP A 43 22.88 16.72 11.35
N ILE A 44 22.72 15.49 11.87
CA ILE A 44 23.10 15.18 13.26
C ILE A 44 24.51 14.61 13.18
N PRO A 45 25.55 15.36 13.60
CA PRO A 45 26.92 14.88 13.59
C PRO A 45 27.02 13.56 14.36
N ARG A 46 27.71 12.56 13.79
CA ARG A 46 27.92 11.23 14.43
C ARG A 46 28.41 11.35 15.87
N ASP A 47 29.18 12.40 16.18
CA ASP A 47 29.69 12.68 17.52
C ASP A 47 28.60 12.99 18.53
N LYS A 48 27.52 13.70 18.14
CA LYS A 48 26.40 14.02 19.05
C LYS A 48 25.54 12.80 19.35
N LEU A 49 25.40 11.88 18.40
CA LEU A 49 24.73 10.59 18.59
C LEU A 49 25.51 9.67 19.52
N LEU A 50 26.84 9.58 19.35
CA LEU A 50 27.71 8.83 20.24
C LEU A 50 27.76 9.44 21.65
N SER A 51 27.74 10.77 21.75
CA SER A 51 27.63 11.49 23.02
C SER A 51 26.31 11.20 23.73
N PHE A 52 25.19 11.18 22.98
CA PHE A 52 23.87 10.87 23.53
C PHE A 52 23.75 9.42 24.03
N ILE A 53 24.35 8.46 23.31
CA ILE A 53 24.37 7.05 23.72
C ILE A 53 25.22 6.87 24.98
N LYS A 54 26.40 7.50 25.05
CA LYS A 54 27.25 7.49 26.26
C LYS A 54 26.55 8.11 27.46
N LEU A 55 25.88 9.25 27.28
CA LEU A 55 25.17 9.96 28.34
C LEU A 55 23.93 9.17 28.82
N ALA A 56 23.26 8.45 27.93
CA ALA A 56 22.16 7.55 28.28
C ALA A 56 22.63 6.30 29.05
N GLU A 57 23.83 5.80 28.76
CA GLU A 57 24.45 4.70 29.50
C GLU A 57 24.98 5.16 30.88
N GLU A 58 25.56 6.37 30.98
CA GLU A 58 26.03 6.99 32.24
C GLU A 58 24.89 7.34 33.21
N LEU A 59 23.73 7.76 32.70
CA LEU A 59 22.53 8.03 33.51
C LEU A 59 21.77 6.76 33.93
N GLY A 60 22.25 5.57 33.54
CA GLY A 60 21.64 4.28 33.90
C GLY A 60 20.30 4.00 33.22
N TRP A 61 20.03 4.60 32.06
CA TRP A 61 18.75 4.45 31.38
C TRP A 61 18.68 3.11 30.64
N GLU A 62 17.77 2.23 31.05
CA GLU A 62 17.50 0.99 30.32
C GLU A 62 17.19 1.29 28.85
N LYS A 63 17.84 0.56 27.94
CA LYS A 63 17.67 0.70 26.47
C LYS A 63 16.20 0.60 26.03
N SER A 64 15.36 -0.10 26.79
CA SER A 64 13.90 -0.22 26.59
C SER A 64 13.14 1.09 26.89
N LYS A 65 13.47 1.77 27.99
CA LYS A 65 12.88 3.05 28.39
C LYS A 65 13.33 4.16 27.46
N LEU A 66 14.61 4.18 27.08
CA LEU A 66 15.15 5.12 26.09
C LEU A 66 14.43 5.00 24.74
N LYS A 67 14.24 3.79 24.21
CA LYS A 67 13.47 3.57 22.97
C LYS A 67 12.03 4.09 23.08
N ARG A 68 11.37 3.92 24.24
CA ARG A 68 10.02 4.46 24.46
C ARG A 68 10.00 5.99 24.44
N TYR A 69 10.94 6.66 25.11
CA TYR A 69 11.04 8.11 25.11
C TYR A 69 11.41 8.69 23.74
N VAL A 70 12.33 8.05 23.02
CA VAL A 70 12.70 8.46 21.65
C VAL A 70 11.51 8.28 20.70
N ASN A 71 10.79 7.16 20.78
CA ASN A 71 9.58 6.94 19.98
C ASN A 71 8.47 7.93 20.34
N ALA A 72 8.29 8.27 21.62
CA ALA A 72 7.36 9.31 22.06
C ALA A 72 7.74 10.68 21.49
N ALA A 73 9.02 11.07 21.57
CA ALA A 73 9.52 12.33 21.00
C ALA A 73 9.35 12.39 19.47
N LEU A 74 9.59 11.28 18.76
CA LEU A 74 9.35 11.19 17.31
C LEU A 74 7.87 11.31 16.97
N ARG A 75 6.96 10.72 17.76
CA ARG A 75 5.51 10.87 17.59
C ARG A 75 5.07 12.33 17.82
N LEU A 76 5.57 12.96 18.87
CA LEU A 76 5.32 14.37 19.16
C LEU A 76 5.78 15.26 18.00
N ARG A 77 6.97 15.00 17.45
CA ARG A 77 7.50 15.75 16.31
C ARG A 77 6.72 15.53 15.02
N LYS A 78 6.13 14.35 14.81
CA LYS A 78 5.22 14.09 13.69
C LYS A 78 3.93 14.90 13.84
N LEU A 79 3.33 14.89 15.04
CA LEU A 79 2.13 15.67 15.34
C LEU A 79 2.36 17.18 15.18
N GLU A 80 3.53 17.68 15.59
CA GLU A 80 3.92 19.09 15.37
C GLU A 80 4.05 19.45 13.89
N ARG A 81 4.57 18.54 13.07
CA ARG A 81 4.70 18.74 11.61
C ARG A 81 3.35 18.68 10.91
N GLU A 82 2.51 17.72 11.25
CA GLU A 82 1.17 17.54 10.66
C GLU A 82 0.24 18.71 11.00
N ALA A 83 0.32 19.23 12.24
CA ALA A 83 -0.52 20.33 12.67
C ALA A 83 0.11 21.73 12.47
N GLY A 84 1.38 21.81 12.07
CA GLY A 84 2.12 23.07 11.88
C GLY A 84 2.28 23.91 13.16
N LYS A 85 2.08 23.31 14.34
CA LYS A 85 2.07 23.99 15.65
C LYS A 85 2.96 23.26 16.64
N SER A 86 3.51 23.99 17.61
CA SER A 86 4.28 23.37 18.70
C SER A 86 3.42 22.44 19.55
N TYR A 87 4.01 21.40 20.15
CA TYR A 87 3.30 20.46 21.02
C TYR A 87 2.62 21.15 22.20
N ILE A 88 3.24 22.18 22.75
CA ILE A 88 2.66 22.97 23.85
C ILE A 88 1.38 23.67 23.38
N SER A 89 1.37 24.20 22.14
CA SER A 89 0.18 24.81 21.54
C SER A 89 -0.90 23.77 21.28
N LEU A 90 -0.54 22.58 20.78
CA LEU A 90 -1.49 21.48 20.58
C LEU A 90 -2.11 20.99 21.89
N LEU A 91 -1.33 20.92 22.96
CA LEU A 91 -1.83 20.55 24.28
C LEU A 91 -2.77 21.60 24.84
N ARG A 92 -2.50 22.90 24.61
CA ARG A 92 -3.43 23.98 24.96
C ARG A 92 -4.72 23.92 24.15
N ASP A 93 -4.63 23.69 22.85
CA ASP A 93 -5.79 23.54 21.97
C ASP A 93 -6.65 22.33 22.40
N TYR A 94 -6.01 21.20 22.72
CA TYR A 94 -6.67 20.02 23.27
C TYR A 94 -7.36 20.30 24.60
N ASN A 95 -6.66 20.92 25.55
CA ASN A 95 -7.25 21.26 26.85
C ASN A 95 -8.41 22.26 26.70
N ARG A 96 -8.32 23.22 25.77
CA ARG A 96 -9.39 24.14 25.45
C ARG A 96 -10.61 23.39 24.89
N LEU A 97 -10.42 22.57 23.87
CA LEU A 97 -11.47 21.76 23.27
C LEU A 97 -12.11 20.80 24.27
N SER A 98 -11.32 20.15 25.12
CA SER A 98 -11.83 19.28 26.18
C SER A 98 -12.66 20.08 27.20
N SER A 99 -12.24 21.29 27.56
CA SER A 99 -13.02 22.16 28.46
C SER A 99 -14.33 22.65 27.81
N GLU A 100 -14.30 22.92 26.50
CA GLU A 100 -15.48 23.28 25.71
C GLU A 100 -16.44 22.09 25.57
N GLU A 101 -15.92 20.89 25.35
CA GLU A 101 -16.72 19.65 25.30
C GLU A 101 -17.47 19.45 26.62
N VAL A 102 -16.81 19.64 27.76
CA VAL A 102 -17.48 19.53 29.08
C VAL A 102 -18.56 20.58 29.24
N LYS A 103 -18.31 21.83 28.83
CA LYS A 103 -19.34 22.90 28.85
C LYS A 103 -20.51 22.56 27.94
N LEU A 104 -20.25 22.06 26.73
CA LEU A 104 -21.27 21.66 25.78
C LEU A 104 -22.12 20.51 26.33
N ARG A 105 -21.48 19.48 26.91
CA ARG A 105 -22.20 18.38 27.59
C ARG A 105 -23.14 18.90 28.67
N TYR A 106 -22.67 19.81 29.52
CA TYR A 106 -23.52 20.44 30.54
C TYR A 106 -24.68 21.24 29.92
N THR A 107 -24.45 22.01 28.84
CA THR A 107 -25.52 22.74 28.16
C THR A 107 -26.54 21.82 27.50
N ILE A 108 -26.10 20.70 26.92
CA ILE A 108 -27.00 19.68 26.34
C ILE A 108 -27.87 19.08 27.43
N GLU A 109 -27.29 18.75 28.59
CA GLU A 109 -28.02 18.23 29.74
C GLU A 109 -29.06 19.23 30.26
N GLN A 110 -28.70 20.52 30.38
CA GLN A 110 -29.65 21.57 30.72
C GLN A 110 -30.79 21.71 29.69
N LEU A 111 -30.49 21.60 28.39
CA LEU A 111 -31.51 21.66 27.34
C LEU A 111 -32.42 20.44 27.35
N MET A 112 -31.89 19.24 27.63
CA MET A 112 -32.71 18.04 27.80
C MET A 112 -33.66 18.19 29.00
N GLU A 113 -33.18 18.73 30.12
CA GLU A 113 -34.02 18.98 31.30
C GLU A 113 -35.10 20.04 31.04
N LYS A 114 -34.80 21.08 30.25
CA LYS A 114 -35.80 22.07 29.81
C LYS A 114 -36.83 21.45 28.87
N ARG A 115 -36.38 20.64 27.92
CA ARG A 115 -37.26 19.92 26.99
C ARG A 115 -38.21 19.00 27.75
N LYS A 116 -37.69 18.22 28.70
CA LYS A 116 -38.50 17.33 29.53
C LYS A 116 -39.58 18.10 30.30
N ARG A 117 -39.22 19.24 30.92
CA ARG A 117 -40.21 20.12 31.58
C ARG A 117 -41.30 20.61 30.62
N ILE A 118 -40.93 21.03 29.41
CA ILE A 118 -41.91 21.47 28.40
C ILE A 118 -42.80 20.29 27.97
N GLU A 119 -42.26 19.10 27.80
CA GLU A 119 -43.02 17.88 27.47
C GLU A 119 -44.00 17.52 28.59
N ASP A 120 -43.57 17.59 29.86
CA ASP A 120 -44.42 17.36 31.03
C ASP A 120 -45.54 18.43 31.13
N ASP A 121 -45.21 19.71 30.93
CA ASP A 121 -46.19 20.81 30.90
C ASP A 121 -47.20 20.61 29.77
N LEU A 122 -46.74 20.25 28.56
CA LEU A 122 -47.60 19.97 27.41
C LEU A 122 -48.55 18.80 27.69
N ASN A 123 -48.06 17.72 28.31
CA ASN A 123 -48.90 16.59 28.71
C ASN A 123 -49.98 17.05 29.70
N LEU A 124 -49.63 17.89 30.66
CA LEU A 124 -50.57 18.43 31.64
C LEU A 124 -51.63 19.32 30.97
N TYR A 125 -51.25 20.14 29.98
CA TYR A 125 -52.21 20.90 29.16
C TYR A 125 -53.11 19.98 28.32
N LEU A 126 -52.59 18.90 27.74
CA LEU A 126 -53.38 17.94 26.98
C LEU A 126 -54.40 17.20 27.88
N GLU A 127 -54.01 16.86 29.11
CA GLU A 127 -54.93 16.28 30.10
C GLU A 127 -56.04 17.27 30.49
N GLN A 128 -55.70 18.52 30.76
CA GLN A 128 -56.68 19.59 31.03
C GLN A 128 -57.65 19.75 29.84
N TYR A 129 -57.16 19.73 28.61
CA TYR A 129 -58.00 19.84 27.42
C TYR A 129 -58.94 18.64 27.26
N LYS A 130 -58.47 17.41 27.55
CA LYS A 130 -59.33 16.21 27.59
C LYS A 130 -60.43 16.34 28.63
N LEU A 131 -60.11 16.78 29.84
CA LEU A 131 -61.09 17.07 30.90
C LEU A 131 -62.11 18.11 30.45
N THR A 132 -61.66 19.16 29.76
CA THR A 132 -62.54 20.22 29.24
C THR A 132 -63.46 19.67 28.15
N LEU A 133 -62.94 18.85 27.23
CA LEU A 133 -63.75 18.17 26.22
C LEU A 133 -64.78 17.23 26.83
N GLU A 134 -64.42 16.49 27.89
CA GLU A 134 -65.38 15.65 28.61
C GLU A 134 -66.48 16.46 29.29
N LEU A 135 -66.12 17.59 29.91
CA LEU A 135 -67.09 18.53 30.49
C LEU A 135 -68.01 19.11 29.41
N VAL A 136 -67.45 19.57 28.29
CA VAL A 136 -68.24 20.09 27.16
C VAL A 136 -69.16 19.01 26.60
N ARG A 137 -68.70 17.76 26.46
CA ARG A 137 -69.55 16.63 26.04
C ARG A 137 -70.67 16.36 27.03
N LYS A 138 -70.42 16.45 28.34
CA LYS A 138 -71.46 16.31 29.38
C LYS A 138 -72.48 17.45 29.28
N ILE A 139 -72.02 18.69 29.10
CA ILE A 139 -72.89 19.86 28.92
C ILE A 139 -73.71 19.74 27.63
N ALA A 140 -73.12 19.29 26.53
CA ALA A 140 -73.83 19.05 25.27
C ALA A 140 -74.94 18.01 25.45
N LYS A 141 -74.64 16.87 26.09
CA LYS A 141 -75.67 15.86 26.43
C LYS A 141 -76.80 16.43 27.29
N LEU A 142 -76.47 17.28 28.27
CA LEU A 142 -77.47 17.95 29.09
C LEU A 142 -78.31 18.92 28.26
N ALA A 143 -77.68 19.73 27.40
CA ALA A 143 -78.35 20.66 26.51
C ALA A 143 -79.28 19.95 25.51
N ASP A 144 -78.85 18.81 24.96
CA ASP A 144 -79.66 17.98 24.07
C ASP A 144 -80.88 17.40 24.82
N ALA A 145 -80.67 16.83 26.02
CA ALA A 145 -81.73 16.29 26.86
C ALA A 145 -82.73 17.35 27.36
N LEU A 146 -82.33 18.63 27.40
CA LEU A 146 -83.21 19.76 27.69
C LEU A 146 -83.97 20.20 26.45
N ARG A 147 -83.31 20.24 25.29
CA ARG A 147 -83.92 20.60 24.00
C ARG A 147 -85.00 19.60 23.59
N GLU A 148 -84.80 18.30 23.81
CA GLU A 148 -85.82 17.26 23.62
C GLU A 148 -87.08 17.51 24.45
N ARG A 149 -86.94 18.19 25.59
CA ARG A 149 -88.04 18.57 26.49
C ARG A 149 -88.55 20.00 26.26
N GLY A 150 -88.04 20.70 25.24
CA GLY A 150 -88.41 22.07 24.89
C GLY A 150 -87.91 23.13 25.89
N LEU A 151 -86.90 22.81 26.69
CA LEU A 151 -86.32 23.71 27.71
C LEU A 151 -84.91 24.17 27.29
N SER A 152 -84.56 25.41 27.60
CA SER A 152 -83.20 25.94 27.43
C SER A 152 -82.43 25.97 28.76
N LEU A 153 -81.10 26.11 28.69
CA LEU A 153 -80.25 26.27 29.88
C LEU A 153 -80.61 27.55 30.67
N ASP A 154 -81.06 28.59 29.97
CA ASP A 154 -81.50 29.87 30.53
C ASP A 154 -82.82 29.71 31.33
N ASP A 155 -83.68 28.77 30.92
CA ASP A 155 -84.91 28.43 31.65
C ASP A 155 -84.62 27.68 32.96
N LEU A 156 -83.56 26.86 32.98
CA LEU A 156 -83.07 26.19 34.18
C LEU A 156 -82.47 27.18 35.17
N GLU A 157 -81.69 28.15 34.71
CA GLU A 157 -81.11 29.21 35.55
C GLU A 157 -82.19 30.09 36.16
N LYS A 158 -83.20 30.49 35.36
CA LYS A 158 -84.38 31.20 35.87
C LYS A 158 -85.14 30.37 36.90
N ALA A 159 -85.34 29.07 36.63
CA ALA A 159 -85.98 28.17 37.59
C ALA A 159 -85.18 28.03 38.89
N MET A 160 -83.84 27.96 38.80
CA MET A 160 -82.96 27.84 39.97
C MET A 160 -82.96 29.12 40.81
N ASN A 161 -82.88 30.30 40.17
CA ASN A 161 -82.99 31.60 40.84
C ASN A 161 -84.35 31.79 41.53
N VAL A 162 -85.42 31.30 40.91
CA VAL A 162 -86.76 31.30 41.50
C VAL A 162 -86.82 30.36 42.71
N ILE A 163 -86.28 29.14 42.61
CA ILE A 163 -86.21 28.18 43.73
C ILE A 163 -85.32 28.70 44.87
N GLU A 164 -84.20 29.36 44.56
CA GLU A 164 -83.28 29.93 45.55
C GLU A 164 -83.89 31.15 46.23
N SER A 165 -84.64 31.99 45.49
CA SER A 165 -85.45 33.06 46.06
C SER A 165 -86.51 32.52 47.02
N PHE A 166 -87.16 31.41 46.68
CA PHE A 166 -88.13 30.75 47.56
C PHE A 166 -87.50 30.12 48.81
N LYS A 167 -86.31 29.51 48.66
CA LYS A 167 -85.55 28.95 49.78
C LYS A 167 -85.06 30.04 50.74
N ASN A 168 -84.62 31.18 50.21
CA ASN A 168 -84.21 32.35 51.00
C ASN A 168 -85.40 33.04 51.71
N MET A 169 -86.62 32.83 51.22
CA MET A 169 -87.86 33.26 51.87
C MET A 169 -88.45 32.20 52.82
N ASN A 170 -87.71 31.12 53.11
CA ASN A 170 -88.08 30.04 54.01
C ASN A 170 -89.32 29.22 53.57
N TYR A 171 -89.69 29.28 52.29
CA TYR A 171 -90.75 28.44 51.71
C TYR A 171 -90.20 27.09 51.24
N ASN A 172 -90.96 26.02 51.44
CA ASN A 172 -90.59 24.69 50.95
C ASN A 172 -90.93 24.58 49.45
N PRO A 173 -89.94 24.41 48.54
CA PRO A 173 -90.19 24.36 47.10
C PRO A 173 -91.15 23.23 46.67
N GLN A 174 -91.27 22.18 47.48
CA GLN A 174 -92.17 21.04 47.23
C GLN A 174 -93.64 21.41 47.43
N GLU A 175 -93.95 22.29 48.40
CA GLU A 175 -95.32 22.78 48.63
C GLU A 175 -95.76 23.77 47.54
N ILE A 176 -94.82 24.58 47.02
CA ILE A 176 -95.09 25.49 45.90
C ILE A 176 -95.33 24.72 44.59
N LEU A 177 -94.57 23.65 44.34
CA LEU A 177 -94.80 22.79 43.17
C LEU A 177 -96.17 22.10 43.23
N ALA A 178 -96.60 21.66 44.42
CA ALA A 178 -97.95 21.14 44.63
C ALA A 178 -99.03 22.21 44.38
N ALA A 179 -98.82 23.43 44.88
CA ALA A 179 -99.73 24.56 44.65
C ALA A 179 -99.80 24.98 43.16
N LEU A 180 -98.69 24.87 42.41
CA LEU A 180 -98.65 25.11 40.96
C LEU A 180 -99.39 24.03 40.16
N GLN A 181 -99.36 22.76 40.62
CA GLN A 181 -100.20 21.70 40.05
C GLN A 181 -101.68 21.98 40.29
N GLU A 182 -102.06 22.36 41.51
CA GLU A 182 -103.44 22.79 41.81
C GLU A 182 -103.86 23.99 40.96
N GLN A 183 -102.97 24.96 40.71
CA GLN A 183 -103.24 26.08 39.81
C GLN A 183 -103.45 25.67 38.36
N ARG A 184 -102.73 24.65 37.87
CA ARG A 184 -102.94 24.09 36.53
C ARG A 184 -104.31 23.45 36.41
N ASP A 185 -104.73 22.73 37.45
CA ASP A 185 -106.05 22.11 37.52
C ASP A 185 -107.16 23.16 37.59
N LEU A 186 -106.98 24.22 38.38
CA LEU A 186 -107.86 25.39 38.39
C LEU A 186 -107.93 26.10 37.03
N LYS A 187 -106.80 26.20 36.31
CA LYS A 187 -106.78 26.80 34.96
C LYS A 187 -107.53 25.95 33.93
N SER A 188 -107.51 24.62 34.09
CA SER A 188 -108.34 23.71 33.30
C SER A 188 -109.83 23.92 33.58
N GLN A 189 -110.20 24.14 34.84
CA GLN A 189 -111.57 24.49 35.23
C GLN A 189 -111.99 25.86 34.68
N ILE A 190 -111.09 26.86 34.69
CA ILE A 190 -111.35 28.18 34.08
C ILE A 190 -111.56 28.06 32.57
N ASN A 191 -110.83 27.17 31.87
CA ASN A 191 -111.05 26.94 30.44
C ASN A 191 -112.41 26.27 30.17
N ASN A 192 -112.84 25.36 31.03
CA ASN A 192 -114.19 24.79 30.94
C ASN A 192 -115.26 25.86 31.17
N LEU A 193 -115.10 26.70 32.18
CA LEU A 193 -115.98 27.84 32.44
C LEU A 193 -115.94 28.88 31.29
N LYS A 194 -114.80 29.07 30.63
CA LYS A 194 -114.70 29.91 29.43
C LYS A 194 -115.47 29.32 28.25
N ASN A 195 -115.42 28.01 28.06
CA ASN A 195 -116.21 27.34 27.02
C ASN A 195 -117.71 27.43 27.32
N GLU A 196 -118.11 27.32 28.59
CA GLU A 196 -119.48 27.58 29.04
C GLU A 196 -119.87 29.05 28.81
N LEU A 197 -119.00 30.00 29.16
CA LEU A 197 -119.19 31.42 28.87
C LEU A 197 -119.28 31.68 27.37
N GLU A 198 -118.54 30.95 26.55
CA GLU A 198 -118.56 31.07 25.09
C GLU A 198 -119.84 30.49 24.50
N ASN A 199 -120.38 29.41 25.09
CA ASN A 199 -121.71 28.91 24.76
C ASN A 199 -122.81 29.92 25.17
N VAL A 200 -122.73 30.49 26.37
CA VAL A 200 -123.62 31.57 26.82
C VAL A 200 -123.48 32.81 25.94
N LYS A 201 -122.26 33.15 25.49
CA LYS A 201 -122.03 34.22 24.51
C LYS A 201 -122.67 33.90 23.17
N ARG A 202 -122.61 32.67 22.68
CA ARG A 202 -123.32 32.25 21.45
C ARG A 202 -124.83 32.36 21.61
N GLU A 203 -125.36 32.04 22.79
CA GLU A 203 -126.77 32.25 23.15
C GLU A 203 -127.12 33.75 23.17
N ILE A 204 -126.26 34.57 23.79
CA ILE A 204 -126.39 36.03 23.77
C ILE A 204 -126.29 36.57 22.35
N GLU A 205 -125.41 36.05 21.49
CA GLU A 205 -125.30 36.41 20.08
C GLU A 205 -126.54 36.02 19.28
N GLN A 206 -127.16 34.89 19.61
CA GLN A 206 -128.42 34.46 19.02
C GLN A 206 -129.58 35.40 19.42
N LEU A 207 -129.67 35.74 20.72
CA LEU A 207 -130.59 36.77 21.21
C LEU A 207 -130.26 38.16 20.64
N HIS A 208 -128.98 38.48 20.41
CA HIS A 208 -128.56 39.72 19.77
C HIS A 208 -128.95 39.75 18.30
N ARG A 209 -128.91 38.62 17.59
CA ARG A 209 -129.41 38.49 16.21
C ARG A 209 -130.91 38.66 16.14
N GLU A 210 -131.66 38.14 17.11
CA GLU A 210 -133.10 38.40 17.24
C GLU A 210 -133.38 39.87 17.55
N LYS A 211 -132.62 40.47 18.48
CA LYS A 211 -132.65 41.90 18.75
C LYS A 211 -132.28 42.73 17.51
N GLN A 212 -131.31 42.29 16.70
CA GLN A 212 -130.91 42.98 15.48
C GLN A 212 -131.93 42.83 14.36
N LYS A 213 -132.68 41.73 14.28
CA LYS A 213 -133.86 41.64 13.40
C LYS A 213 -134.91 42.67 13.81
N ILE A 214 -135.19 42.78 15.10
CA ILE A 214 -136.13 43.78 15.64
C ILE A 214 -135.59 45.20 15.45
N LEU A 215 -134.29 45.43 15.58
CA LEU A 215 -133.65 46.72 15.28
C LEU A 215 -133.64 47.01 13.78
N GLY A 216 -133.52 46.01 12.91
CA GLY A 216 -133.65 46.15 11.45
C GLY A 216 -135.06 46.57 11.04
N GLU A 217 -136.08 46.01 11.70
CA GLU A 217 -137.48 46.46 11.58
C GLU A 217 -137.68 47.91 12.09
N ILE A 218 -136.87 48.35 13.07
CA ILE A 218 -136.86 49.73 13.57
C ILE A 218 -136.02 50.67 12.68
N GLU A 219 -134.97 50.18 12.03
CA GLU A 219 -134.09 50.92 11.12
C GLU A 219 -134.73 51.13 9.74
N GLU A 220 -135.65 50.26 9.30
CA GLU A 220 -136.56 50.54 8.17
C GLU A 220 -137.48 51.73 8.48
N VAL A 221 -137.71 52.05 9.75
CA VAL A 221 -138.54 53.17 10.19
C VAL A 221 -137.75 54.48 10.28
N HIS A 222 -136.43 54.48 10.53
CA HIS A 222 -135.63 55.71 10.73
C HIS A 222 -134.28 55.69 9.98
N GLY A 223 -134.21 56.43 8.86
CA GLY A 223 -133.07 56.45 7.93
C GLY A 223 -131.82 57.21 8.39
N ILE A 224 -130.75 56.47 8.66
CA ILE A 224 -129.37 56.97 8.78
C ILE A 224 -128.44 56.07 7.93
N SER A 225 -128.53 56.18 6.60
CA SER A 225 -127.75 55.38 5.64
C SER A 225 -126.50 56.10 5.10
N GLY A 226 -126.33 57.40 5.31
CA GLY A 226 -125.29 58.18 4.62
C GLY A 226 -123.88 58.09 5.22
N GLU A 227 -123.74 58.18 6.54
CA GLU A 227 -122.43 58.40 7.19
C GLU A 227 -121.61 57.10 7.39
N LEU A 228 -122.27 55.95 7.43
CA LEU A 228 -121.61 54.64 7.59
C LEU A 228 -120.87 54.19 6.32
N GLU A 229 -121.34 54.62 5.15
CA GLU A 229 -120.77 54.26 3.84
C GLU A 229 -119.41 54.95 3.61
N GLU A 230 -119.24 56.18 4.13
CA GLU A 230 -118.01 56.96 3.94
C GLU A 230 -116.85 56.45 4.81
N LEU A 231 -117.13 56.07 6.05
CA LEU A 231 -116.14 55.47 6.97
C LEU A 231 -115.59 54.12 6.44
N LYS A 232 -116.43 53.30 5.80
CA LYS A 232 -116.00 52.04 5.16
C LYS A 232 -115.02 52.29 4.01
N LYS A 233 -115.28 53.30 3.17
CA LYS A 233 -114.39 53.66 2.06
C LYS A 233 -113.02 54.15 2.57
N PHE A 234 -113.01 54.92 3.65
CA PHE A 234 -111.76 55.40 4.24
C PHE A 234 -110.91 54.27 4.84
N LYS A 235 -111.54 53.33 5.55
CA LYS A 235 -110.86 52.15 6.10
C LYS A 235 -110.22 51.29 5.00
N SER A 236 -110.93 51.04 3.90
CA SER A 236 -110.41 50.25 2.77
C SER A 236 -109.15 50.88 2.15
N ARG A 237 -109.12 52.21 2.01
CA ARG A 237 -107.94 52.93 1.49
C ARG A 237 -106.74 52.81 2.43
N LEU A 238 -106.96 52.94 3.74
CA LEU A 238 -105.89 52.76 4.72
C LEU A 238 -105.34 51.33 4.74
N GLU A 239 -106.20 50.32 4.57
CA GLU A 239 -105.76 48.91 4.47
C GLU A 239 -104.91 48.66 3.21
N GLU A 240 -105.27 49.27 2.08
CA GLU A 240 -104.47 49.23 0.85
C GLU A 240 -103.10 49.92 1.01
N GLU A 241 -103.07 51.10 1.64
CA GLU A 241 -101.82 51.81 1.94
C GLU A 241 -100.92 51.02 2.91
N VAL A 242 -101.50 50.39 3.93
CA VAL A 242 -100.76 49.50 4.85
C VAL A 242 -100.18 48.31 4.10
N GLN A 243 -100.95 47.63 3.24
CA GLN A 243 -100.42 46.52 2.43
C GLN A 243 -99.29 46.95 1.49
N GLU A 244 -99.41 48.12 0.86
CA GLU A 244 -98.38 48.62 -0.04
C GLU A 244 -97.10 48.98 0.73
N THR A 245 -97.22 49.57 1.92
CA THR A 245 -96.07 49.84 2.77
C THR A 245 -95.42 48.56 3.30
N GLU A 246 -96.19 47.53 3.67
CA GLU A 246 -95.66 46.22 4.05
C GLU A 246 -94.89 45.55 2.91
N ARG A 247 -95.41 45.60 1.67
CA ARG A 247 -94.70 45.10 0.49
C ARG A 247 -93.36 45.79 0.29
N ARG A 248 -93.35 47.12 0.36
CA ARG A 248 -92.11 47.92 0.24
C ARG A 248 -91.11 47.59 1.35
N VAL A 249 -91.57 47.42 2.59
CA VAL A 249 -90.72 47.01 3.71
C VAL A 249 -90.11 45.64 3.46
N ASN A 250 -90.91 44.66 3.00
CA ASN A 250 -90.41 43.32 2.70
C ASN A 250 -89.41 43.31 1.53
N GLU A 251 -89.65 44.08 0.48
CA GLU A 251 -88.69 44.24 -0.62
C GLU A 251 -87.37 44.88 -0.16
N THR A 252 -87.43 45.91 0.69
CA THR A 252 -86.23 46.53 1.23
C THR A 252 -85.45 45.59 2.15
N LYS A 253 -86.13 44.76 2.95
CA LYS A 253 -85.48 43.73 3.77
C LYS A 253 -84.76 42.70 2.90
N ALA A 254 -85.41 42.20 1.86
CA ALA A 254 -84.81 41.22 0.95
C ALA A 254 -83.54 41.79 0.28
N LYS A 255 -83.58 43.05 -0.20
CA LYS A 255 -82.40 43.73 -0.74
C LYS A 255 -81.30 43.92 0.30
N LEU A 256 -81.66 44.18 1.55
CA LEU A 256 -80.69 44.35 2.64
C LEU A 256 -80.00 43.02 2.99
N GLU A 257 -80.75 41.91 2.98
CA GLU A 257 -80.21 40.56 3.16
C GLU A 257 -79.26 40.17 2.02
N GLU A 258 -79.61 40.47 0.78
CA GLU A 258 -78.76 40.23 -0.39
C GLU A 258 -77.45 41.02 -0.31
N VAL A 259 -77.53 42.32 0.00
CA VAL A 259 -76.34 43.17 0.17
C VAL A 259 -75.46 42.70 1.32
N ASN A 260 -76.04 42.27 2.45
CA ASN A 260 -75.27 41.72 3.56
C ASN A 260 -74.55 40.42 3.17
N ALA A 261 -75.20 39.53 2.43
CA ALA A 261 -74.58 38.29 1.95
C ALA A 261 -73.40 38.57 1.00
N GLU A 262 -73.54 39.54 0.08
CA GLU A 262 -72.43 39.98 -0.78
C GLU A 262 -71.28 40.58 0.03
N LEU A 263 -71.57 41.34 1.08
CA LEU A 263 -70.57 41.95 1.96
C LEU A 263 -69.77 40.90 2.73
N GLU A 264 -70.45 39.89 3.31
CA GLU A 264 -69.80 38.75 3.97
C GLU A 264 -68.89 37.98 3.00
N GLN A 265 -69.36 37.73 1.76
CA GLN A 265 -68.55 37.06 0.74
C GLN A 265 -67.29 37.86 0.38
N ARG A 266 -67.40 39.18 0.22
CA ARG A 266 -66.26 40.07 -0.09
C ARG A 266 -65.26 40.13 1.07
N LEU A 267 -65.73 40.15 2.31
CA LEU A 267 -64.88 40.09 3.50
C LEU A 267 -64.12 38.75 3.57
N GLY A 268 -64.79 37.63 3.30
CA GLY A 268 -64.14 36.32 3.21
C GLY A 268 -63.10 36.22 2.09
N GLN A 269 -63.35 36.85 0.93
CA GLN A 269 -62.34 36.94 -0.14
C GLN A 269 -61.11 37.74 0.29
N LYS A 270 -61.30 38.83 1.04
CA LYS A 270 -60.19 39.66 1.52
C LYS A 270 -59.27 38.91 2.47
N THR A 271 -59.83 38.11 3.40
CA THR A 271 -59.01 37.28 4.30
C THR A 271 -58.20 36.24 3.54
N THR A 272 -58.78 35.60 2.51
CA THR A 272 -58.02 34.65 1.67
C THR A 272 -56.91 35.32 0.85
N LEU A 273 -57.09 36.58 0.46
CA LEU A 273 -56.06 37.37 -0.23
C LEU A 273 -54.88 37.68 0.69
N GLU A 274 -55.15 38.06 1.94
CA GLU A 274 -54.12 38.32 2.96
C GLU A 274 -53.31 37.05 3.26
N GLU A 275 -53.95 35.88 3.35
CA GLU A 275 -53.27 34.59 3.52
C GLU A 275 -52.38 34.23 2.32
N LEU A 276 -52.84 34.48 1.10
CA LEU A 276 -52.07 34.26 -0.12
C LEU A 276 -50.88 35.21 -0.22
N GLU A 277 -51.02 36.46 0.18
CA GLU A 277 -49.91 37.43 0.24
C GLU A 277 -48.85 37.00 1.24
N GLU A 278 -49.24 36.50 2.41
CA GLU A 278 -48.30 35.97 3.39
C GLU A 278 -47.55 34.73 2.84
N LEU A 279 -48.25 33.85 2.14
CA LEU A 279 -47.67 32.65 1.54
C LEU A 279 -46.72 33.00 0.38
N ILE A 280 -47.05 34.00 -0.44
CA ILE A 280 -46.14 34.56 -1.45
C ILE A 280 -44.91 35.15 -0.78
N GLY A 281 -45.05 35.86 0.34
CA GLY A 281 -43.94 36.39 1.12
C GLY A 281 -42.98 35.30 1.59
N LYS A 282 -43.53 34.22 2.17
CA LYS A 282 -42.74 33.04 2.60
C LYS A 282 -42.02 32.39 1.43
N LEU A 283 -42.73 32.12 0.33
CA LEU A 283 -42.13 31.51 -0.86
C LEU A 283 -41.02 32.38 -1.46
N ARG A 284 -41.17 33.71 -1.48
CA ARG A 284 -40.09 34.62 -1.93
C ARG A 284 -38.86 34.50 -1.05
N SER A 285 -39.04 34.49 0.27
CA SER A 285 -37.92 34.32 1.21
C SER A 285 -37.22 32.97 1.07
N ASP A 286 -37.97 31.89 0.83
CA ASP A 286 -37.41 30.57 0.58
C ASP A 286 -36.63 30.52 -0.74
N VAL A 287 -37.15 31.15 -1.80
CA VAL A 287 -36.46 31.26 -3.09
C VAL A 287 -35.13 32.03 -2.95
N GLU A 288 -35.11 33.11 -2.18
CA GLU A 288 -33.87 33.85 -1.91
C GLU A 288 -32.85 33.02 -1.12
N ARG A 289 -33.28 32.30 -0.08
CA ARG A 289 -32.42 31.39 0.67
C ARG A 289 -31.84 30.30 -0.23
N LEU A 290 -32.67 29.67 -1.06
CA LEU A 290 -32.23 28.61 -1.98
C LEU A 290 -31.26 29.13 -3.04
N LYS A 291 -31.42 30.38 -3.51
CA LYS A 291 -30.44 31.01 -4.41
C LYS A 291 -29.09 31.17 -3.72
N PHE A 292 -29.07 31.66 -2.48
CA PHE A 292 -27.85 31.81 -1.71
C PHE A 292 -27.15 30.46 -1.46
N GLU A 293 -27.90 29.42 -1.11
CA GLU A 293 -27.35 28.07 -0.96
C GLU A 293 -26.79 27.52 -2.27
N LYS A 294 -27.46 27.76 -3.40
CA LYS A 294 -26.96 27.37 -4.73
C LYS A 294 -25.65 28.09 -5.08
N GLU A 295 -25.54 29.38 -4.78
CA GLU A 295 -24.32 30.16 -5.01
C GLU A 295 -23.18 29.62 -4.16
N ARG A 296 -23.41 29.38 -2.86
CA ARG A 296 -22.41 28.77 -1.96
C ARG A 296 -21.95 27.39 -2.45
N LEU A 297 -22.88 26.53 -2.86
CA LEU A 297 -22.55 25.20 -3.39
C LEU A 297 -21.76 25.28 -4.71
N ASN A 298 -22.01 26.27 -5.55
CA ASN A 298 -21.24 26.48 -6.77
C ASN A 298 -19.81 26.94 -6.49
N GLU A 299 -19.61 27.77 -5.45
CA GLU A 299 -18.27 28.14 -4.97
C GLU A 299 -17.53 26.92 -4.45
N GLU A 300 -18.14 26.13 -3.57
CA GLU A 300 -17.58 24.87 -3.05
C GLU A 300 -17.23 23.89 -4.20
N LEU A 301 -18.08 23.78 -5.22
CA LEU A 301 -17.82 22.94 -6.39
C LEU A 301 -16.61 23.43 -7.21
N SER A 302 -16.46 24.75 -7.34
CA SER A 302 -15.34 25.36 -8.06
C SER A 302 -14.02 25.11 -7.34
N GLU A 303 -14.01 25.21 -6.00
CA GLU A 303 -12.86 24.85 -5.17
C GLU A 303 -12.49 23.37 -5.34
N LEU A 304 -13.47 22.46 -5.30
CA LEU A 304 -13.22 21.03 -5.50
C LEU A 304 -12.68 20.70 -6.89
N LEU A 305 -13.14 21.40 -7.93
CA LEU A 305 -12.59 21.27 -9.28
C LEU A 305 -11.14 21.77 -9.35
N GLY A 306 -10.81 22.87 -8.64
CA GLY A 306 -9.44 23.35 -8.48
C GLY A 306 -8.53 22.30 -7.83
N VAL A 307 -8.95 21.75 -6.69
CA VAL A 307 -8.22 20.67 -5.98
C VAL A 307 -8.04 19.45 -6.87
N ARG A 308 -9.04 19.08 -7.68
CA ARG A 308 -8.90 17.98 -8.65
C ARG A 308 -7.80 18.25 -9.67
N GLY A 309 -7.69 19.48 -10.17
CA GLY A 309 -6.60 19.90 -11.05
C GLY A 309 -5.23 19.74 -10.39
N GLU A 310 -5.09 20.22 -9.16
CA GLU A 310 -3.85 20.08 -8.38
C GLU A 310 -3.47 18.61 -8.16
N ILE A 311 -4.45 17.74 -7.85
CA ILE A 311 -4.21 16.29 -7.71
C ILE A 311 -3.68 15.68 -9.02
N GLU A 312 -4.21 16.12 -10.17
CA GLU A 312 -3.80 15.61 -11.47
C GLU A 312 -2.38 16.05 -11.84
N GLU A 313 -2.00 17.28 -11.49
CA GLU A 313 -0.61 17.76 -11.59
C GLU A 313 0.34 16.99 -10.65
N ILE A 314 -0.06 16.76 -9.40
CA ILE A 314 0.72 15.95 -8.45
C ILE A 314 0.93 14.53 -8.99
N ARG A 315 -0.11 13.91 -9.57
CA ARG A 315 0.00 12.58 -10.19
C ARG A 315 1.01 12.56 -11.35
N LYS A 316 0.96 13.57 -12.24
CA LYS A 316 1.95 13.70 -13.33
C LYS A 316 3.37 13.81 -12.79
N ARG A 317 3.58 14.65 -11.76
CA ARG A 317 4.89 14.79 -11.11
C ARG A 317 5.37 13.50 -10.47
N ILE A 318 4.49 12.75 -9.80
CA ILE A 318 4.85 11.44 -9.23
C ILE A 318 5.28 10.47 -10.33
N GLU A 319 4.60 10.46 -11.47
CA GLU A 319 4.96 9.59 -12.60
C GLU A 319 6.31 9.97 -13.21
N GLU A 320 6.60 11.26 -13.36
CA GLU A 320 7.89 11.75 -13.82
C GLU A 320 9.03 11.38 -12.86
N GLU A 321 8.83 11.57 -11.55
CA GLU A 321 9.82 11.20 -10.54
C GLU A 321 10.03 9.67 -10.47
N ARG A 322 8.99 8.86 -10.70
CA ARG A 322 9.11 7.40 -10.83
C ARG A 322 10.01 7.01 -12.00
N LYS A 323 9.83 7.62 -13.17
CA LYS A 323 10.68 7.35 -14.34
C LYS A 323 12.13 7.73 -14.07
N LYS A 324 12.37 8.89 -13.46
CA LYS A 324 13.72 9.29 -13.05
C LYS A 324 14.34 8.30 -12.06
N LEU A 325 13.54 7.78 -11.12
CA LEU A 325 14.00 6.77 -10.17
C LEU A 325 14.39 5.47 -10.89
N GLU A 326 13.58 4.99 -11.84
CA GLU A 326 13.89 3.80 -12.65
C GLU A 326 15.17 3.97 -13.49
N GLU A 327 15.40 5.17 -14.04
CA GLU A 327 16.64 5.50 -14.75
C GLU A 327 17.84 5.49 -13.80
N LEU A 328 17.72 6.11 -12.63
CA LEU A 328 18.77 6.11 -11.61
C LEU A 328 19.07 4.70 -11.09
N GLU A 329 18.05 3.86 -10.89
CA GLU A 329 18.23 2.46 -10.48
C GLU A 329 19.02 1.66 -11.52
N LYS A 330 18.69 1.82 -12.82
CA LYS A 330 19.46 1.20 -13.91
C LYS A 330 20.91 1.68 -13.93
N ASP A 331 21.12 2.97 -13.74
CA ASP A 331 22.45 3.57 -13.66
C ASP A 331 23.25 3.04 -12.47
N VAL A 332 22.62 2.90 -11.29
CA VAL A 332 23.24 2.32 -10.09
C VAL A 332 23.62 0.87 -10.35
N SER A 333 22.72 0.04 -10.87
CA SER A 333 23.04 -1.36 -11.20
C SER A 333 24.18 -1.47 -12.23
N SER A 334 24.23 -0.57 -13.22
CA SER A 334 25.34 -0.53 -14.17
C SER A 334 26.67 -0.17 -13.52
N ARG A 335 26.67 0.74 -12.53
CA ARG A 335 27.86 1.13 -11.77
C ARG A 335 28.31 0.05 -10.78
N GLU A 336 27.37 -0.64 -10.14
CA GLU A 336 27.66 -1.76 -9.24
C GLU A 336 28.35 -2.90 -9.99
N THR A 337 27.81 -3.29 -11.14
CA THR A 337 28.44 -4.31 -12.00
C THR A 337 29.83 -3.87 -12.50
N TYR A 338 30.01 -2.58 -12.79
CA TYR A 338 31.33 -2.03 -13.14
C TYR A 338 32.33 -2.08 -11.97
N LEU A 339 31.89 -1.78 -10.75
CA LEU A 339 32.73 -1.88 -9.54
C LEU A 339 33.14 -3.33 -9.27
N GLU A 340 32.22 -4.29 -9.37
CA GLU A 340 32.51 -5.72 -9.20
C GLU A 340 33.62 -6.18 -10.16
N ILE A 341 33.60 -5.70 -11.41
CA ILE A 341 34.66 -5.98 -12.39
C ILE A 341 35.99 -5.38 -11.96
N LEU A 342 36.02 -4.10 -11.57
CA LEU A 342 37.26 -3.44 -11.15
C LEU A 342 37.87 -4.10 -9.91
N GLU A 343 37.05 -4.51 -8.95
CA GLU A 343 37.51 -5.26 -7.77
C GLU A 343 38.08 -6.62 -8.17
N GLY A 344 37.43 -7.32 -9.10
CA GLY A 344 37.93 -8.56 -9.70
C GLY A 344 39.27 -8.37 -10.43
N GLU A 345 39.42 -7.29 -11.20
CA GLU A 345 40.66 -6.93 -11.89
C GLU A 345 41.80 -6.61 -10.91
N LEU A 346 41.52 -5.85 -9.85
CA LEU A 346 42.51 -5.53 -8.81
C LEU A 346 42.96 -6.79 -8.06
N SER A 347 42.02 -7.67 -7.72
CA SER A 347 42.31 -8.97 -7.11
C SER A 347 43.20 -9.82 -8.03
N ALA A 348 42.84 -9.94 -9.31
CA ALA A 348 43.63 -10.67 -10.29
C ALA A 348 45.05 -10.08 -10.45
N ALA A 349 45.18 -8.76 -10.55
CA ALA A 349 46.46 -8.08 -10.66
C ALA A 349 47.33 -8.30 -9.41
N TYR A 350 46.73 -8.26 -8.21
CA TYR A 350 47.43 -8.55 -6.96
C TYR A 350 47.95 -10.00 -6.92
N THR A 351 47.14 -10.98 -7.31
CA THR A 351 47.57 -12.38 -7.38
C THR A 351 48.66 -12.60 -8.42
N MET A 352 48.57 -11.97 -9.60
CA MET A 352 49.64 -12.03 -10.59
C MET A 352 50.95 -11.42 -10.06
N LEU A 353 50.86 -10.28 -9.37
CA LEU A 353 52.02 -9.66 -8.73
C LEU A 353 52.64 -10.60 -7.68
N LYS A 354 51.81 -11.21 -6.82
CA LYS A 354 52.24 -12.18 -5.80
C LYS A 354 52.98 -13.37 -6.44
N LEU A 355 52.44 -13.93 -7.54
CA LEU A 355 53.07 -14.98 -8.34
C LEU A 355 54.45 -14.59 -8.88
N PHE A 356 54.61 -13.36 -9.37
CA PHE A 356 55.89 -12.91 -9.92
C PHE A 356 56.93 -12.58 -8.84
N THR A 357 56.50 -12.13 -7.64
CA THR A 357 57.41 -11.79 -6.55
C THR A 357 57.80 -12.97 -5.66
N ASP A 358 56.90 -13.93 -5.44
CA ASP A 358 57.14 -15.13 -4.65
C ASP A 358 56.30 -16.31 -5.17
N PRO A 359 56.79 -17.07 -6.16
CA PRO A 359 56.06 -18.19 -6.74
C PRO A 359 55.87 -19.37 -5.78
N GLN A 360 56.59 -19.42 -4.65
CA GLN A 360 56.45 -20.48 -3.64
C GLN A 360 55.42 -20.14 -2.55
N GLY A 361 55.04 -18.86 -2.42
CA GLY A 361 54.07 -18.36 -1.45
C GLY A 361 52.64 -18.20 -1.97
N VAL A 362 52.32 -18.69 -3.17
CA VAL A 362 50.96 -18.62 -3.76
C VAL A 362 50.15 -19.85 -3.41
N GLU A 363 48.98 -19.63 -2.82
CA GLU A 363 48.07 -20.69 -2.41
C GLU A 363 47.20 -21.14 -3.59
N ALA A 364 46.68 -22.37 -3.55
CA ALA A 364 45.82 -22.89 -4.63
C ALA A 364 44.52 -22.06 -4.78
N GLU A 365 44.00 -21.52 -3.68
CA GLU A 365 42.81 -20.65 -3.64
C GLU A 365 43.04 -19.33 -4.39
N ASP A 366 44.26 -18.77 -4.32
CA ASP A 366 44.62 -17.55 -5.05
C ASP A 366 44.59 -17.80 -6.58
N LEU A 367 45.05 -18.97 -7.01
CA LEU A 367 45.06 -19.38 -8.43
C LEU A 367 43.67 -19.69 -8.96
N GLU A 368 42.82 -20.33 -8.17
CA GLU A 368 41.40 -20.55 -8.52
C GLU A 368 40.65 -19.23 -8.65
N THR A 369 40.87 -18.30 -7.71
CA THR A 369 40.30 -16.95 -7.76
C THR A 369 40.75 -16.21 -9.02
N LEU A 370 42.02 -16.32 -9.38
CA LEU A 370 42.54 -15.72 -10.61
C LEU A 370 41.89 -16.32 -11.87
N VAL A 371 41.73 -17.64 -11.93
CA VAL A 371 41.10 -18.34 -13.06
C VAL A 371 39.63 -17.94 -13.20
N ASP A 372 38.88 -17.89 -12.10
CA ASP A 372 37.47 -17.49 -12.09
C ASP A 372 37.29 -16.03 -12.53
N GLN A 373 38.15 -15.13 -12.06
CA GLN A 373 38.12 -13.72 -12.47
C GLN A 373 38.47 -13.56 -13.96
N LEU A 374 39.47 -14.29 -14.46
CA LEU A 374 39.81 -14.31 -15.89
C LEU A 374 38.68 -14.89 -16.76
N GLN A 375 37.96 -15.90 -16.26
CA GLN A 375 36.79 -16.46 -16.94
C GLN A 375 35.62 -15.47 -16.97
N LYS A 376 35.37 -14.73 -15.89
CA LYS A 376 34.36 -13.65 -15.86
C LYS A 376 34.68 -12.54 -16.86
N ILE A 377 35.94 -12.08 -16.91
CA ILE A 377 36.42 -11.09 -17.89
C ILE A 377 36.29 -11.61 -19.33
N LEU A 378 36.54 -12.91 -19.56
CA LEU A 378 36.35 -13.55 -20.87
C LEU A 378 34.89 -13.59 -21.32
N LYS A 379 33.95 -13.87 -20.39
CA LYS A 379 32.50 -13.85 -20.67
C LYS A 379 32.02 -12.44 -21.03
N ILE A 380 32.56 -11.41 -20.36
CA ILE A 380 32.32 -10.00 -20.70
C ILE A 380 32.80 -9.71 -22.12
N LYS A 381 34.02 -10.13 -22.49
CA LYS A 381 34.60 -9.92 -23.83
C LYS A 381 33.82 -10.61 -24.96
N ARG A 382 33.07 -11.68 -24.64
CA ARG A 382 32.22 -12.40 -25.60
C ARG A 382 30.84 -11.75 -25.81
N GLY A 383 30.52 -10.68 -25.04
CA GLY A 383 29.25 -9.97 -25.16
C GLY A 383 28.07 -10.67 -24.48
N GLU A 384 28.33 -11.62 -23.57
CA GLU A 384 27.29 -12.37 -22.85
C GLU A 384 26.62 -11.51 -21.75
N LEU A 385 27.18 -10.34 -21.41
CA LEU A 385 26.64 -9.36 -20.46
C LEU A 385 26.26 -8.05 -21.17
N SER A 386 24.99 -7.97 -21.57
CA SER A 386 24.41 -6.89 -22.40
C SER A 386 24.55 -5.47 -21.83
N ALA A 387 24.82 -5.33 -20.53
CA ALA A 387 24.81 -4.06 -19.79
C ALA A 387 26.04 -3.15 -20.03
N LEU A 388 27.13 -3.67 -20.62
CA LEU A 388 28.44 -3.00 -20.63
C LEU A 388 28.96 -2.58 -22.00
N LYS A 389 28.17 -2.76 -23.07
CA LYS A 389 28.52 -2.37 -24.46
C LYS A 389 29.20 -0.99 -24.63
N PRO A 390 28.81 0.08 -23.90
CA PRO A 390 29.44 1.40 -24.08
C PRO A 390 30.87 1.53 -23.53
N LEU A 391 31.28 0.68 -22.58
CA LEU A 391 32.54 0.82 -21.83
C LEU A 391 33.64 -0.19 -22.26
N GLU A 392 33.29 -1.17 -23.11
CA GLU A 392 34.19 -2.21 -23.62
C GLU A 392 35.54 -1.69 -24.17
N PRO A 393 35.61 -0.60 -24.96
CA PRO A 393 36.88 -0.22 -25.60
C PRO A 393 37.92 0.32 -24.62
N HIS A 394 37.47 1.07 -23.61
CA HIS A 394 38.36 1.73 -22.65
C HIS A 394 38.88 0.76 -21.58
N LEU A 395 38.04 -0.17 -21.13
CA LEU A 395 38.43 -1.23 -20.20
C LEU A 395 39.48 -2.15 -20.83
N VAL A 396 39.25 -2.60 -22.06
CA VAL A 396 40.18 -3.50 -22.75
C VAL A 396 41.54 -2.85 -22.98
N ASN A 397 41.56 -1.56 -23.36
CA ASN A 397 42.82 -0.86 -23.57
C ASN A 397 43.58 -0.63 -22.25
N ARG A 398 42.87 -0.28 -21.17
CA ARG A 398 43.49 -0.10 -19.85
C ARG A 398 44.00 -1.41 -19.27
N VAL A 399 43.21 -2.50 -19.31
CA VAL A 399 43.64 -3.83 -18.85
C VAL A 399 44.86 -4.30 -19.65
N ARG A 400 44.85 -4.11 -20.97
CA ARG A 400 46.00 -4.41 -21.82
C ARG A 400 47.23 -3.60 -21.41
N GLU A 401 47.09 -2.28 -21.21
CA GLU A 401 48.18 -1.40 -20.79
C GLU A 401 48.70 -1.75 -19.39
N SER A 402 47.82 -2.07 -18.44
CA SER A 402 48.18 -2.48 -17.08
C SER A 402 48.90 -3.83 -17.08
N ILE A 403 48.38 -4.85 -17.77
CA ILE A 403 49.04 -6.15 -17.93
C ILE A 403 50.41 -5.96 -18.60
N ILE A 404 50.50 -5.17 -19.67
CA ILE A 404 51.78 -4.87 -20.33
C ILE A 404 52.71 -4.17 -19.35
N SER A 405 52.27 -3.15 -18.62
CA SER A 405 53.12 -2.41 -17.67
C SER A 405 53.64 -3.29 -16.52
N LEU A 406 52.83 -4.23 -16.05
CA LEU A 406 53.17 -5.14 -14.95
C LEU A 406 54.10 -6.28 -15.40
N ILE A 407 53.87 -6.84 -16.60
CA ILE A 407 54.61 -8.01 -17.09
C ILE A 407 55.89 -7.61 -17.84
N LEU A 408 55.85 -6.54 -18.65
CA LEU A 408 56.95 -6.16 -19.54
C LEU A 408 58.31 -6.00 -18.82
N PRO A 409 58.43 -5.43 -17.60
CA PRO A 409 59.71 -5.30 -16.91
C PRO A 409 60.38 -6.64 -16.59
N TYR A 410 59.60 -7.69 -16.31
CA TYR A 410 60.09 -9.00 -15.88
C TYR A 410 60.40 -9.93 -17.04
N VAL A 411 59.70 -9.79 -18.17
CA VAL A 411 59.85 -10.69 -19.33
C VAL A 411 60.73 -10.09 -20.44
N ARG A 412 61.08 -8.80 -20.38
CA ARG A 412 61.91 -8.11 -21.39
C ARG A 412 63.26 -8.79 -21.67
N ASN A 413 63.83 -9.44 -20.66
CA ASN A 413 65.13 -10.11 -20.75
C ASN A 413 65.03 -11.58 -21.20
N GLU A 414 63.82 -12.16 -21.22
CA GLU A 414 63.57 -13.52 -21.68
C GLU A 414 63.17 -13.58 -23.17
N PHE A 415 62.70 -12.47 -23.74
CA PHE A 415 62.35 -12.41 -25.15
C PHE A 415 63.58 -12.29 -26.05
N VAL A 416 63.83 -13.32 -26.85
CA VAL A 416 64.86 -13.31 -27.90
C VAL A 416 64.38 -12.43 -29.07
N PRO A 417 65.18 -11.47 -29.56
CA PRO A 417 64.82 -10.67 -30.73
C PRO A 417 64.48 -11.56 -31.93
N LYS A 418 63.39 -11.25 -32.63
CA LYS A 418 62.89 -12.07 -33.76
C LYS A 418 63.97 -12.43 -34.78
N LYS A 419 64.90 -11.51 -35.06
CA LYS A 419 66.06 -11.77 -35.95
C LYS A 419 66.99 -12.89 -35.46
N VAL A 420 67.23 -12.98 -34.14
CA VAL A 420 68.07 -14.00 -33.52
C VAL A 420 67.33 -15.33 -33.49
N PHE A 421 66.02 -15.31 -33.22
CA PHE A 421 65.18 -16.50 -33.31
C PHE A 421 65.15 -17.06 -34.75
N ASP A 422 64.94 -16.20 -35.75
CA ASP A 422 64.95 -16.60 -37.18
C ASP A 422 66.32 -17.14 -37.62
N GLN A 423 67.42 -16.63 -37.04
CA GLN A 423 68.77 -17.15 -37.27
C GLN A 423 68.95 -18.53 -36.64
N LEU A 424 68.57 -18.69 -35.37
CA LEU A 424 68.61 -19.97 -34.67
C LEU A 424 67.75 -21.03 -35.37
N GLU A 425 66.56 -20.67 -35.84
CA GLU A 425 65.68 -21.56 -36.58
C GLU A 425 66.32 -22.02 -37.90
N LYS A 426 66.98 -21.11 -38.64
CA LYS A 426 67.76 -21.47 -39.84
C LYS A 426 68.96 -22.34 -39.52
N GLU A 427 69.67 -22.07 -38.43
CA GLU A 427 70.81 -22.87 -37.97
C GLU A 427 70.37 -24.29 -37.59
N VAL A 428 69.28 -24.41 -36.82
CA VAL A 428 68.69 -25.69 -36.42
C VAL A 428 68.22 -26.47 -37.64
N LYS A 429 67.61 -25.79 -38.62
CA LYS A 429 67.18 -26.42 -39.88
C LYS A 429 68.37 -26.91 -40.71
N ARG A 430 69.44 -26.13 -40.82
CA ARG A 430 70.69 -26.58 -41.46
C ARG A 430 71.32 -27.77 -40.73
N LEU A 431 71.31 -27.76 -39.40
CA LEU A 431 71.86 -28.85 -38.60
C LEU A 431 71.01 -30.11 -38.70
N SER A 432 69.69 -29.99 -38.76
CA SER A 432 68.80 -31.13 -38.96
C SER A 432 68.92 -31.72 -40.36
N GLU A 433 69.04 -30.89 -41.40
CA GLU A 433 69.34 -31.32 -42.78
C GLU A 433 70.69 -32.03 -42.87
N LYS A 434 71.74 -31.49 -42.22
CA LYS A 434 73.06 -32.16 -42.12
C LYS A 434 72.98 -33.48 -41.37
N LYS A 435 72.23 -33.52 -40.26
CA LYS A 435 72.02 -34.75 -39.49
C LYS A 435 71.31 -35.81 -40.33
N ALA A 436 70.27 -35.43 -41.06
CA ALA A 436 69.54 -36.33 -41.96
C ALA A 436 70.44 -36.85 -43.09
N ALA A 437 71.24 -35.98 -43.71
CA ALA A 437 72.22 -36.39 -44.74
C ALA A 437 73.27 -37.36 -44.18
N LEU A 438 73.81 -37.10 -42.99
CA LEU A 438 74.75 -38.00 -42.32
C LEU A 438 74.10 -39.32 -41.90
N GLU A 439 72.83 -39.30 -41.48
CA GLU A 439 72.06 -40.52 -41.18
C GLU A 439 71.82 -41.34 -42.45
N GLU A 440 71.56 -40.69 -43.59
CA GLU A 440 71.42 -41.34 -44.89
C GLU A 440 72.76 -41.92 -45.38
N GLU A 441 73.86 -41.18 -45.24
CA GLU A 441 75.21 -41.67 -45.48
C GLU A 441 75.53 -42.89 -44.59
N LEU A 442 75.25 -42.80 -43.28
CA LEU A 442 75.40 -43.94 -42.37
C LEU A 442 74.51 -45.12 -42.77
N SER A 443 73.30 -44.86 -43.25
CA SER A 443 72.40 -45.91 -43.72
C SER A 443 72.91 -46.58 -45.01
N SER A 444 73.49 -45.80 -45.92
CA SER A 444 74.09 -46.31 -47.17
C SER A 444 75.37 -47.07 -46.91
N LEU A 445 76.23 -46.60 -45.99
CA LEU A 445 77.42 -47.30 -45.52
C LEU A 445 77.04 -48.59 -44.78
N ARG A 446 75.97 -48.57 -43.97
CA ARG A 446 75.43 -49.79 -43.37
C ARG A 446 74.92 -50.76 -44.43
N ARG A 447 74.15 -50.32 -45.43
CA ARG A 447 73.72 -51.18 -46.55
C ARG A 447 74.90 -51.73 -47.35
N ALA A 448 75.93 -50.93 -47.62
CA ALA A 448 77.13 -51.37 -48.31
C ALA A 448 77.94 -52.39 -47.48
N LEU A 449 77.97 -52.22 -46.15
CA LEU A 449 78.53 -53.21 -45.23
C LEU A 449 77.69 -54.49 -45.16
N GLU A 450 76.35 -54.38 -45.16
CA GLU A 450 75.46 -55.54 -45.20
C GLU A 450 75.60 -56.30 -46.52
N ALA A 451 75.66 -55.61 -47.67
CA ALA A 451 75.91 -56.22 -48.98
C ALA A 451 77.30 -56.89 -49.04
N ARG A 452 78.34 -56.27 -48.43
CA ARG A 452 79.66 -56.91 -48.29
C ARG A 452 79.69 -58.07 -47.29
N LYS A 453 78.79 -58.11 -46.31
CA LYS A 453 78.63 -59.24 -45.38
C LYS A 453 77.86 -60.40 -46.00
N GLU A 454 77.00 -60.16 -47.00
CA GLU A 454 76.27 -61.19 -47.72
C GLU A 454 77.16 -61.93 -48.76
N GLU A 455 78.24 -61.32 -49.25
CA GLU A 455 79.19 -61.92 -50.20
C GLU A 455 80.49 -62.48 -49.59
N ALA A 456 80.62 -62.50 -48.25
CA ALA A 456 81.77 -63.11 -47.56
C ALA A 456 81.33 -64.19 -46.55
N PRO A 457 81.99 -65.36 -46.51
CA PRO A 457 81.56 -66.49 -45.68
C PRO A 457 81.65 -66.15 -44.18
N LYS A 458 80.53 -66.35 -43.46
CA LYS A 458 80.35 -66.12 -42.02
C LYS A 458 81.40 -66.84 -41.16
N PRO A 459 82.05 -66.14 -40.20
CA PRO A 459 82.60 -66.76 -39.00
C PRO A 459 81.75 -66.43 -37.76
N THR A 460 81.37 -67.50 -37.08
CA THR A 460 80.72 -67.66 -35.78
C THR A 460 81.43 -66.98 -34.61
N VAL A 461 80.67 -66.37 -33.70
CA VAL A 461 81.09 -65.93 -32.36
C VAL A 461 81.44 -67.17 -31.52
N LYS A 462 82.65 -67.24 -30.93
CA LYS A 462 83.13 -68.38 -30.11
C LYS A 462 83.18 -68.01 -28.62
N GLU A 463 82.41 -68.70 -27.79
CA GLU A 463 82.49 -68.63 -26.32
C GLU A 463 83.68 -69.47 -25.79
N SER A 464 84.21 -69.13 -24.61
CA SER A 464 85.31 -69.88 -23.96
C SER A 464 84.82 -71.14 -23.24
N TYR A 465 85.45 -72.29 -23.48
CA TYR A 465 85.09 -73.59 -22.89
C TYR A 465 86.32 -74.38 -22.39
N ILE A 466 86.08 -75.36 -21.52
CA ILE A 466 87.09 -76.27 -20.92
C ILE A 466 86.83 -77.69 -21.41
N GLU A 467 87.88 -78.39 -21.83
CA GLU A 467 87.86 -79.80 -22.23
C GLU A 467 88.92 -80.58 -21.44
N ALA A 468 88.63 -81.84 -21.09
CA ALA A 468 89.63 -82.75 -20.51
C ALA A 468 90.05 -83.78 -21.58
N PHE A 469 91.35 -84.05 -21.71
CA PHE A 469 91.90 -85.02 -22.65
C PHE A 469 92.65 -86.11 -21.90
N THR A 470 92.47 -87.38 -22.27
CA THR A 470 93.31 -88.50 -21.79
C THR A 470 94.73 -88.41 -22.36
N ALA A 471 95.69 -89.17 -21.81
CA ALA A 471 97.06 -89.24 -22.34
C ALA A 471 97.13 -89.64 -23.83
N ASP A 472 96.10 -90.33 -24.33
CA ASP A 472 95.93 -90.75 -25.73
C ASP A 472 95.13 -89.74 -26.59
N GLY A 473 94.94 -88.50 -26.11
CA GLY A 473 94.38 -87.38 -26.89
C GLY A 473 92.87 -87.47 -27.15
N LYS A 474 92.14 -88.36 -26.46
CA LYS A 474 90.67 -88.45 -26.60
C LYS A 474 89.97 -87.51 -25.61
N PRO A 475 88.97 -86.72 -26.06
CA PRO A 475 88.21 -85.83 -25.19
C PRO A 475 87.33 -86.65 -24.24
N VAL A 476 87.37 -86.30 -22.96
CA VAL A 476 86.54 -86.85 -21.89
C VAL A 476 85.45 -85.83 -21.60
N GLU A 477 84.20 -86.24 -21.72
CA GLU A 477 83.05 -85.40 -21.40
C GLU A 477 83.00 -85.13 -19.89
N LEU A 478 83.05 -83.84 -19.52
CA LEU A 478 82.93 -83.38 -18.14
C LEU A 478 81.45 -83.34 -17.76
N LYS A 479 80.99 -84.33 -16.97
CA LYS A 479 79.55 -84.56 -16.71
C LYS A 479 78.97 -83.64 -15.63
N ASN A 480 79.77 -83.04 -14.76
CA ASN A 480 79.29 -82.23 -13.63
C ASN A 480 79.87 -80.81 -13.56
N LEU A 481 79.98 -80.10 -14.69
CA LEU A 481 80.42 -78.69 -14.76
C LEU A 481 79.52 -77.72 -13.96
N ASP A 482 78.27 -78.08 -13.69
CA ASP A 482 77.30 -77.24 -12.97
C ASP A 482 77.41 -77.33 -11.44
N LYS A 483 78.06 -78.39 -10.93
CA LYS A 483 78.33 -78.60 -9.48
C LYS A 483 79.75 -78.20 -9.07
N GLY A 484 80.48 -77.60 -10.02
CA GLY A 484 81.87 -77.18 -9.89
C GLY A 484 82.07 -75.82 -9.19
N ARG A 485 83.32 -75.50 -8.86
CA ARG A 485 83.68 -74.16 -8.31
C ARG A 485 83.92 -73.18 -9.46
N ARG A 486 83.33 -71.97 -9.37
CA ARG A 486 83.61 -70.86 -10.30
C ARG A 486 85.03 -70.35 -10.10
N VAL A 487 85.88 -70.44 -11.11
CA VAL A 487 87.25 -69.93 -11.04
C VAL A 487 87.47 -68.89 -12.12
N ARG A 488 88.17 -67.81 -11.75
CA ARG A 488 88.63 -66.80 -12.69
C ARG A 488 89.95 -67.26 -13.29
N ILE A 489 89.94 -67.59 -14.57
CA ILE A 489 91.13 -67.97 -15.33
C ILE A 489 91.58 -66.76 -16.13
N ILE A 490 92.82 -66.32 -15.91
CA ILE A 490 93.45 -65.24 -16.67
C ILE A 490 94.24 -65.88 -17.79
N CYS A 491 93.88 -65.57 -19.05
CA CYS A 491 94.61 -66.09 -20.19
C CYS A 491 96.05 -65.51 -20.23
N PRO A 492 97.10 -66.35 -20.20
CA PRO A 492 98.48 -65.87 -20.23
C PRO A 492 98.84 -65.12 -21.52
N SER A 493 98.13 -65.37 -22.62
CA SER A 493 98.40 -64.75 -23.92
C SER A 493 97.75 -63.38 -24.12
N CYS A 494 96.57 -63.10 -23.54
CA CYS A 494 95.84 -61.84 -23.78
C CYS A 494 95.42 -61.11 -22.50
N LYS A 495 95.81 -61.62 -21.34
CA LYS A 495 95.43 -61.12 -20.00
C LYS A 495 93.91 -61.01 -19.76
N ASN A 496 93.09 -61.57 -20.64
CA ASN A 496 91.64 -61.55 -20.48
C ASN A 496 91.25 -62.52 -19.36
N SER A 497 90.49 -62.03 -18.38
CA SER A 497 89.90 -62.83 -17.33
C SER A 497 88.58 -63.42 -17.83
N ALA A 498 88.48 -64.75 -17.84
CA ALA A 498 87.24 -65.47 -18.07
C ALA A 498 86.84 -66.18 -16.77
N ILE A 499 85.56 -66.12 -16.42
CA ILE A 499 85.02 -66.86 -15.27
C ILE A 499 84.38 -68.12 -15.85
N THR A 500 84.92 -69.28 -15.49
CA THR A 500 84.41 -70.58 -15.96
C THR A 500 84.32 -71.55 -14.78
N ASN A 501 83.40 -72.50 -14.87
CA ASN A 501 83.27 -73.56 -13.86
C ASN A 501 84.33 -74.63 -14.09
N ILE A 502 84.99 -75.05 -13.01
CA ILE A 502 85.90 -76.20 -13.01
C ILE A 502 85.17 -77.39 -12.36
N PRO A 503 85.33 -78.63 -12.85
CA PRO A 503 84.72 -79.84 -12.27
C PRO A 503 84.94 -79.99 -10.74
N PRO A 504 84.03 -80.68 -10.02
CA PRO A 504 84.13 -80.94 -8.59
C PRO A 504 85.35 -81.80 -8.23
N LYS A 505 85.76 -81.80 -6.94
CA LYS A 505 86.96 -82.49 -6.43
C LYS A 505 87.04 -83.95 -6.84
N ASP A 506 85.93 -84.68 -6.76
CA ASP A 506 85.87 -86.11 -7.05
C ASP A 506 86.22 -86.40 -8.52
N GLU A 507 85.68 -85.60 -9.46
CA GLU A 507 86.01 -85.69 -10.89
C GLU A 507 87.45 -85.23 -11.18
N LEU A 508 88.00 -84.26 -10.44
CA LEU A 508 89.41 -83.86 -10.58
C LEU A 508 90.37 -84.94 -10.06
N GLU A 509 90.02 -85.68 -9.02
CA GLU A 509 90.79 -86.82 -8.50
C GLU A 509 90.73 -88.04 -9.45
N GLU A 510 89.57 -88.28 -10.08
CA GLU A 510 89.42 -89.28 -11.16
C GLU A 510 90.23 -88.92 -12.41
N LEU A 511 90.20 -87.66 -12.84
CA LEU A 511 90.97 -87.17 -13.99
C LEU A 511 92.49 -87.18 -13.72
N ALA A 512 92.91 -86.91 -12.48
CA ALA A 512 94.31 -87.05 -12.07
C ALA A 512 94.76 -88.52 -12.07
N SER A 513 93.91 -89.43 -11.58
CA SER A 513 94.20 -90.87 -11.55
C SER A 513 94.28 -91.50 -12.95
N ASN A 514 93.57 -90.92 -13.93
CA ASN A 514 93.57 -91.35 -15.34
C ASN A 514 94.59 -90.60 -16.22
N ASN A 515 95.53 -89.85 -15.64
CA ASN A 515 96.58 -89.10 -16.35
C ASN A 515 96.04 -88.12 -17.42
N CYS A 516 94.87 -87.52 -17.15
CA CYS A 516 94.21 -86.59 -18.06
C CYS A 516 94.77 -85.17 -17.94
N LYS A 517 94.79 -84.42 -19.04
CA LYS A 517 95.14 -82.99 -19.11
C LYS A 517 93.88 -82.15 -19.28
N LEU A 518 93.70 -81.14 -18.42
CA LEU A 518 92.62 -80.16 -18.54
C LEU A 518 93.10 -79.00 -19.42
N VAL A 519 92.39 -78.70 -20.50
CA VAL A 519 92.76 -77.67 -21.48
C VAL A 519 91.67 -76.59 -21.50
N PHE A 520 92.08 -75.34 -21.31
CA PHE A 520 91.18 -74.17 -21.38
C PHE A 520 91.41 -73.41 -22.67
N THR A 521 90.34 -73.14 -23.43
CA THR A 521 90.39 -72.35 -24.66
C THR A 521 89.80 -70.96 -24.44
N CYS A 522 90.61 -69.92 -24.63
CA CYS A 522 90.18 -68.54 -24.43
C CYS A 522 89.30 -68.04 -25.59
N GLY A 523 88.05 -67.66 -25.31
CA GLY A 523 87.09 -67.14 -26.30
C GLY A 523 87.51 -65.80 -26.94
N LYS A 524 88.44 -65.06 -26.32
CA LYS A 524 88.92 -63.76 -26.84
C LYS A 524 90.14 -63.85 -27.74
N CYS A 525 91.02 -64.84 -27.54
CA CYS A 525 92.25 -64.99 -28.34
C CYS A 525 92.40 -66.37 -29.03
N GLY A 526 91.47 -67.30 -28.80
CA GLY A 526 91.43 -68.62 -29.43
C GLY A 526 92.55 -69.58 -29.04
N LYS A 527 93.45 -69.19 -28.14
CA LYS A 527 94.57 -70.04 -27.70
C LYS A 527 94.16 -70.94 -26.55
N SER A 528 94.50 -72.22 -26.68
CA SER A 528 94.30 -73.25 -25.66
C SER A 528 95.57 -73.42 -24.84
N PHE A 529 95.44 -73.59 -23.53
CA PHE A 529 96.56 -73.89 -22.64
C PHE A 529 96.17 -74.91 -21.58
N ASP A 530 97.15 -75.73 -21.20
CA ASP A 530 96.99 -76.79 -20.22
C ASP A 530 96.94 -76.19 -18.80
N ILE A 531 95.93 -76.59 -18.04
CA ILE A 531 95.78 -76.29 -16.62
C ILE A 531 96.24 -77.52 -15.84
N PRO A 532 97.35 -77.46 -15.09
CA PRO A 532 97.81 -78.58 -14.29
C PRO A 532 96.79 -78.95 -13.21
N ILE A 533 96.26 -80.18 -13.28
CA ILE A 533 95.23 -80.69 -12.36
C ILE A 533 95.76 -80.71 -10.91
N GLU A 534 97.06 -80.98 -10.73
CA GLU A 534 97.73 -81.00 -9.42
C GLU A 534 97.65 -79.64 -8.68
N ILE A 535 97.70 -78.52 -9.41
CA ILE A 535 97.61 -77.18 -8.82
C ILE A 535 96.15 -76.89 -8.40
N LEU A 536 95.18 -77.35 -9.18
CA LEU A 536 93.76 -77.24 -8.84
C LEU A 536 93.44 -78.08 -7.60
N LEU A 537 93.92 -79.33 -7.51
CA LEU A 537 93.74 -80.19 -6.33
C LEU A 537 94.43 -79.63 -5.08
N LYS A 538 95.63 -79.04 -5.20
CA LYS A 538 96.29 -78.34 -4.07
C LYS A 538 95.47 -77.14 -3.58
N LYS A 539 94.87 -76.36 -4.49
CA LYS A 539 93.98 -75.24 -4.12
C LYS A 539 92.62 -75.67 -3.59
N TRP A 540 92.18 -76.91 -3.86
CA TRP A 540 91.00 -77.52 -3.23
C TRP A 540 91.29 -78.08 -1.82
N ARG A 541 92.55 -78.34 -1.46
CA ARG A 541 92.98 -78.83 -0.12
C ARG A 541 93.45 -77.72 0.83
N ALA A 542 93.53 -76.47 0.37
CA ALA A 542 94.08 -75.33 1.12
C ALA A 542 93.00 -74.41 1.76
N GLU A 543 91.78 -74.92 1.94
CA GLU A 543 90.72 -74.33 2.78
C GLU A 543 90.04 -75.43 3.59
#